data_AF-A0A1I2PIV2-F1
#
_entry.id   AF-A0A1I2PIV2-F1
#
_cell.length_a   1.000
_cell.length_b   1.000
_cell.length_c   1.000
_cell.angle_alpha   90.00
_cell.angle_beta   90.00
_cell.angle_gamma   90.00
#
_symmetry.space_group_name_H-M   'P 1'
#
loop_
_entity.id
_entity.type
_entity.pdbx_description
1 polymer ?
#
loop_
_entity_poly.entity_id
_entity_poly.type
_entity_poly.pdbx_seq_one_letter_code
_entity_poly.pdbx_strand_id
1 'polypeptide(L)' 'MGTIHSVITLDGYRLLIELNIGSSIIPNLAGKLKTACFAELSDLAVFNNVKTDRETVINLFP' A
#
# COMPACT_ATOMS: atom_id res chain seq x y z
N MET A 1 -11.63 -15.11 -0.16
CA MET A 1 -10.90 -13.84 -0.28
C MET A 1 -9.43 -14.18 -0.35
N GLY A 2 -8.69 -13.65 -1.33
CA GLY A 2 -7.25 -13.94 -1.45
C GLY A 2 -6.48 -13.13 -0.41
N THR A 3 -5.66 -13.79 0.40
CA THR A 3 -4.71 -13.10 1.29
C THR A 3 -3.61 -12.44 0.44
N ILE A 4 -3.07 -11.33 0.94
CA ILE A 4 -1.97 -10.61 0.31
C ILE A 4 -0.69 -11.44 0.42
N HIS A 5 -0.05 -11.64 -0.73
CA HIS A 5 1.26 -12.28 -0.85
C HIS A 5 2.38 -11.26 -0.62
N SER A 6 2.32 -10.14 -1.36
CA SER A 6 3.35 -9.11 -1.37
C SER A 6 2.72 -7.73 -1.61
N VAL A 7 3.43 -6.68 -1.17
CA VAL A 7 3.11 -5.29 -1.46
C VAL A 7 4.40 -4.61 -1.90
N ILE A 8 4.37 -3.98 -3.07
CA ILE A 8 5.50 -3.26 -3.65
C ILE A 8 5.06 -1.84 -3.96
N THR A 9 5.85 -0.86 -3.52
CA THR A 9 5.57 0.55 -3.81
C THR A 9 6.06 0.90 -5.21
N LEU A 10 5.28 1.73 -5.90
CA LEU A 10 5.54 2.22 -7.25
C LEU A 10 5.43 3.74 -7.28
N ASP A 11 6.00 4.35 -8.32
CA ASP A 11 5.93 5.80 -8.53
C ASP A 11 4.49 6.33 -8.55
N GLY A 12 4.33 7.53 -8.00
CA GLY A 12 3.04 8.23 -7.96
C GLY A 12 2.07 7.67 -6.93
N TYR A 13 2.57 7.15 -5.80
CA TYR A 13 1.77 6.61 -4.70
C TYR A 13 0.89 5.42 -5.12
N ARG A 14 1.43 4.56 -5.99
CA ARG A 14 0.78 3.32 -6.42
C ARG A 14 1.36 2.14 -5.65
N LEU A 15 0.50 1.18 -5.31
CA LEU A 15 0.94 -0.08 -4.71
C LEU A 15 0.67 -1.20 -5.72
N LEU A 16 1.63 -2.06 -5.96
CA LEU A 16 1.38 -3.37 -6.54
C LEU A 16 1.11 -4.33 -5.39
N ILE A 17 -0.09 -4.90 -5.36
CA ILE A 17 -0.49 -5.89 -4.37
C ILE A 17 -0.68 -7.20 -5.10
N GLU A 18 0.14 -8.19 -4.79
CA GLU A 18 0.00 -9.55 -5.29
C GLU A 18 -0.78 -10.38 -4.28
N LEU A 19 -1.75 -11.17 -4.75
CA LEU A 19 -2.53 -12.07 -3.91
C LEU A 19 -2.04 -13.50 -4.07
N ASN A 20 -2.16 -14.31 -3.01
CA ASN A 20 -1.75 -15.72 -3.03
C ASN A 20 -2.49 -16.59 -4.07
N ILE A 21 -3.56 -16.07 -4.67
CA ILE A 21 -4.34 -16.73 -5.74
C ILE A 21 -3.79 -16.45 -7.15
N GLY A 22 -2.64 -15.79 -7.27
CA GLY A 22 -1.99 -15.49 -8.56
C GLY A 22 -2.53 -14.25 -9.28
N SER A 23 -3.43 -13.50 -8.66
CA SER A 23 -3.94 -12.23 -9.18
C SER A 23 -3.23 -11.03 -8.55
N SER A 24 -3.14 -9.91 -9.26
CA SER A 24 -2.56 -8.66 -8.77
C SER A 24 -3.51 -7.47 -8.94
N ILE A 25 -3.42 -6.49 -8.05
CA ILE A 25 -4.14 -5.20 -8.16
C ILE A 25 -3.15 -4.04 -8.00
N ILE A 26 -3.42 -2.92 -8.70
CA ILE A 26 -2.59 -1.72 -8.64
C ILE A 26 -3.42 -0.49 -8.23
N PRO A 27 -3.77 -0.33 -6.94
CA PRO A 27 -4.42 0.88 -6.47
C PRO A 27 -3.51 2.11 -6.58
N ASN A 28 -4.11 3.24 -6.94
CA ASN A 28 -3.48 4.57 -6.90
C ASN A 28 -4.00 5.36 -5.70
N LEU A 29 -3.11 5.72 -4.78
CA LEU A 29 -3.45 6.44 -3.55
C LEU A 29 -3.33 7.96 -3.68
N ALA A 30 -2.79 8.50 -4.78
CA ALA A 30 -2.53 9.94 -4.94
C ALA A 30 -3.79 10.81 -4.67
N GLY A 31 -4.96 10.35 -5.11
CA GLY A 31 -6.23 11.03 -4.86
C GLY A 31 -6.72 10.93 -3.41
N LYS A 32 -6.21 9.98 -2.63
CA LYS A 32 -6.60 9.71 -1.24
C LYS A 32 -5.69 10.39 -0.22
N LEU A 33 -4.47 10.80 -0.60
CA LEU A 33 -3.50 11.45 0.30
C LEU A 33 -4.03 12.72 1.00
N LYS A 34 -5.05 13.36 0.42
CA LYS A 34 -5.69 14.56 1.01
C LYS A 34 -6.69 14.24 2.11
N THR A 35 -7.00 12.97 2.34
CA THR A 35 -7.94 12.54 3.37
C THR A 35 -7.20 12.23 4.66
N ALA A 36 -7.82 12.50 5.81
CA ALA A 36 -7.20 12.32 7.12
C ALA A 36 -6.61 10.90 7.31
N CYS A 37 -7.28 9.87 6.79
CA CYS A 37 -6.83 8.47 6.94
C CYS A 37 -5.57 8.11 6.14
N PHE A 38 -5.19 8.90 5.14
CA PHE A 38 -4.04 8.61 4.27
C PHE A 38 -3.04 9.78 4.20
N ALA A 39 -3.22 10.81 5.05
CA ALA A 39 -2.40 12.02 5.03
C ALA A 39 -0.92 11.72 5.29
N GLU A 40 -0.61 10.77 6.17
CA GLU A 40 0.77 10.37 6.48
C GLU A 40 1.47 9.70 5.29
N LEU A 41 0.72 9.05 4.40
CA LEU A 41 1.30 8.45 3.19
C LEU A 41 1.71 9.51 2.15
N SER A 42 1.46 10.79 2.39
CA SER A 42 2.02 11.87 1.56
C SER A 42 3.51 12.09 1.81
N ASP A 43 4.04 11.59 2.94
CA ASP A 43 5.48 11.48 3.14
C ASP A 43 5.99 10.25 2.37
N LEU A 44 6.96 10.48 1.48
CA LEU A 44 7.49 9.44 0.61
C LEU A 44 8.28 8.37 1.39
N ALA A 45 8.96 8.74 2.49
CA ALA A 45 9.68 7.79 3.33
C ALA A 45 8.70 6.86 4.06
N VAL A 46 7.58 7.41 4.50
CA VAL A 46 6.47 6.66 5.08
C VAL A 46 5.85 5.72 4.05
N PHE A 47 5.49 6.24 2.87
CA PHE A 47 4.92 5.44 1.79
C PHE A 47 5.84 4.28 1.38
N ASN A 48 7.14 4.52 1.26
CA ASN A 48 8.12 3.49 0.86
C ASN A 48 8.39 2.42 1.92
N ASN A 49 7.89 2.59 3.15
CA ASN A 49 8.03 1.61 4.23
C ASN A 49 6.73 0.83 4.51
N VAL A 50 5.77 0.92 3.59
CA VAL A 50 4.53 0.15 3.66
C VAL A 50 4.83 -1.36 3.53
N LYS A 51 4.19 -2.17 4.38
CA LYS A 51 4.29 -3.64 4.42
C LYS A 51 2.91 -4.28 4.47
N THR A 52 2.86 -5.60 4.53
CA THR A 52 1.62 -6.37 4.69
C THR A 52 1.71 -7.31 5.88
N ASP A 53 0.58 -7.48 6.59
CA ASP A 53 0.40 -8.51 7.61
C ASP A 53 -0.39 -9.73 7.10
N ARG A 54 -0.46 -9.90 5.77
CA ARG A 54 -1.23 -10.88 4.97
C ARG A 54 -2.68 -10.52 4.69
N GLU A 55 -3.31 -9.69 5.51
CA GLU A 55 -4.71 -9.29 5.30
C GLU A 55 -4.83 -7.80 5.00
N THR A 56 -3.92 -6.98 5.55
CA THR A 56 -3.92 -5.54 5.43
C THR A 56 -2.56 -5.00 5.04
N VAL A 57 -2.60 -3.79 4.46
CA VAL A 57 -1.42 -3.01 4.16
C VAL A 57 -1.17 -2.10 5.37
N ILE A 58 -0.04 -2.28 6.03
CA ILE A 58 0.35 -1.55 7.24
C ILE A 58 1.54 -0.64 6.95
N ASN A 59 1.62 0.47 7.68
CA ASN A 59 2.82 1.31 7.72
C ASN A 59 3.47 1.15 9.10
N LEU A 60 4.78 0.87 9.14
CA LEU A 60 5.55 0.70 10.38
C LEU A 60 6.42 1.93 10.60
N PHE A 61 5.81 3.05 10.97
CA PHE A 61 6.50 4.15 11.65
C PHE A 61 5.88 4.33 13.05
N PRO A 62 6.70 4.51 14.10
CA PRO A 62 6.21 4.77 15.46
C PRO A 62 5.60 6.15 15.61
#